data_AF-A0A3M1AER0-F1
#
_entry.id   AF-A0A3M1AER0-F1
#
_cell.length_a   1.000
_cell.length_b   1.000
_cell.length_c   1.000
_cell.angle_alpha   90.00
_cell.angle_beta   90.00
_cell.angle_gamma   90.00
#
_symmetry.space_group_name_H-M   'P 1'
#
loop_
_entity.id
_entity.type
_entity.pdbx_description
1 polymer ?
#
loop_
_entity_poly.entity_id
_entity_poly.type
_entity_poly.pdbx_seq_one_letter_code
_entity_poly.pdbx_strand_id
1 'polypeptide(L)'
;MFKNVIKEQLKVPAHIDYLSELRDFVTRVGKKHGVSDKIINAFKLAIDEAGTNIIRHAYREFSEPGFILLRVIVRKASITISLIDQGKYFDPKEVKNPDLKRYVEIGKKGGLGIFIIRKLMDDIDYRRTEEGNELRLTKYRDEDRSDGVKALPQKVKTIPLSLKAKYFIRTALIITFIVAGAYGYFYYKVSVTTQKKYFAQLMRVGNQAFSELMTDERNFQIENLHHLFATVFDLYKKYNKDVYEFLVVDRKGLVTVTSDTTSILSENERIIGQKIEVKQNIFQYAFVKEGGKQSKTPVAVYDYVLPIVLSGNKTPWGDLHVRMLQAKVQQEILRQRWEYARFALSILLFSYAGAILLIYLLLNPFRKLADWIRALDHGEVQDEMDIDSSTEIGEIAKAFSEITTKFRESQKHLAEQEQLQKEMQVAQEIQQTLLPTEFPEIEGYEIASYYEAAKEVGGDYFDFVEVDKDTMGIVVADVSGKGVPGSLVMTMIRTALRTEARGVKDAAEVLARVNDFVVDDMK
;
A
#
# COMPACT_ATOMS: atom_id res chain seq x y z
N MET A 1 6.54 37.98 11.03
CA MET A 1 7.94 37.64 10.67
C MET A 1 7.97 37.16 9.22
N PHE A 2 7.97 38.09 8.26
CA PHE A 2 8.17 37.80 6.84
C PHE A 2 9.50 38.42 6.42
N LYS A 3 10.61 37.73 6.68
CA LYS A 3 11.92 38.14 6.21
C LYS A 3 12.61 36.92 5.63
N ASN A 4 13.05 37.05 4.38
CA ASN A 4 13.86 36.11 3.58
C ASN A 4 13.07 35.14 2.68
N VAL A 5 12.11 35.67 1.91
CA VAL A 5 11.71 35.03 0.63
C VAL A 5 12.50 35.71 -0.47
N ILE A 6 13.43 34.99 -1.09
CA ILE A 6 14.24 35.51 -2.19
C ILE A 6 13.62 35.00 -3.50
N LYS A 7 13.45 35.91 -4.45
CA LYS A 7 12.86 35.60 -5.76
C LYS A 7 13.83 36.06 -6.83
N GLU A 8 14.30 35.12 -7.64
CA GLU A 8 15.09 35.40 -8.84
C GLU A 8 14.35 34.82 -10.05
N GLN A 9 14.43 35.47 -11.20
CA GLN A 9 13.74 35.01 -12.41
C GLN A 9 14.62 35.14 -13.66
N LEU A 10 14.42 34.25 -14.60
CA LEU A 10 15.05 34.22 -15.91
C LEU A 10 13.99 33.94 -16.97
N LYS A 11 13.99 34.73 -18.04
CA LYS A 11 13.12 34.53 -19.20
C LYS A 11 13.99 34.15 -20.40
N VAL A 12 13.69 33.01 -21.02
CA VAL A 12 14.39 32.51 -22.21
C VAL A 12 13.40 32.21 -23.34
N PRO A 13 13.84 32.24 -24.60
CA PRO A 13 13.06 31.69 -25.71
C PRO A 13 12.71 30.22 -25.46
N ALA A 14 11.52 29.78 -25.86
CA ALA A 14 11.06 28.40 -25.76
C ALA A 14 11.71 27.51 -26.84
N HIS A 15 13.05 27.42 -26.81
CA HIS A 15 13.87 26.65 -27.75
C HIS A 15 14.85 25.75 -26.99
N ILE A 16 15.24 24.62 -27.60
CA ILE A 16 15.98 23.55 -26.91
C ILE A 16 17.36 24.00 -26.43
N ASP A 17 17.99 24.93 -27.16
CA ASP A 17 19.33 25.45 -26.87
C ASP A 17 19.39 26.23 -25.55
N TYR A 18 18.24 26.78 -25.09
CA TYR A 18 18.15 27.58 -23.87
C TYR A 18 17.82 26.75 -22.62
N LEU A 19 17.66 25.42 -22.75
CA LEU A 19 17.45 24.55 -21.58
C LEU A 19 18.70 24.49 -20.69
N SER A 20 19.90 24.61 -21.26
CA SER A 20 21.16 24.77 -20.50
C SER A 20 21.08 25.99 -19.60
N GLU A 21 20.68 27.14 -20.14
CA GLU A 21 20.58 28.40 -19.39
C GLU A 21 19.60 28.32 -18.20
N LEU A 22 18.46 27.63 -18.36
CA LEU A 22 17.53 27.41 -17.27
C LEU A 22 18.14 26.55 -16.14
N ARG A 23 18.91 25.50 -16.50
CA ARG A 23 19.60 24.63 -15.54
C ARG A 23 20.71 25.37 -14.81
N ASP A 24 21.48 26.17 -15.54
CA ASP A 24 22.58 26.95 -15.00
C ASP A 24 22.05 28.04 -14.07
N PHE A 25 20.91 28.64 -14.43
CA PHE A 25 20.20 29.60 -13.57
C PHE A 25 19.81 28.97 -12.23
N VAL A 26 19.13 27.82 -12.23
CA VAL A 26 18.77 27.15 -10.96
C VAL A 26 19.99 26.70 -10.18
N THR A 27 21.03 26.24 -10.86
CA THR A 27 22.29 25.83 -10.22
C THR A 27 22.94 27.03 -9.52
N ARG A 28 23.04 28.16 -10.20
CA ARG A 28 23.61 29.40 -9.65
C ARG A 28 22.81 29.91 -8.46
N VAL A 29 21.47 29.99 -8.59
CA VAL A 29 20.59 30.44 -7.50
C VAL A 29 20.63 29.46 -6.32
N GLY A 30 20.65 28.14 -6.59
CA GLY A 30 20.76 27.10 -5.57
C GLY A 30 22.07 27.17 -4.79
N LYS A 31 23.21 27.21 -5.49
CA LYS A 31 24.54 27.32 -4.86
C LYS A 31 24.67 28.61 -4.04
N LYS A 32 24.24 29.74 -4.60
CA LYS A 32 24.23 31.05 -3.92
C LYS A 32 23.47 31.02 -2.58
N HIS A 33 22.46 30.17 -2.43
CA HIS A 33 21.63 30.09 -1.23
C HIS A 33 21.85 28.79 -0.43
N GLY A 34 22.98 28.12 -0.60
CA GLY A 34 23.37 26.95 0.20
C GLY A 34 22.41 25.76 0.07
N VAL A 35 21.88 25.53 -1.13
CA VAL A 35 21.04 24.38 -1.43
C VAL A 35 21.91 23.15 -1.72
N SER A 36 21.56 21.97 -1.22
CA SER A 36 22.33 20.74 -1.46
C SER A 36 22.35 20.36 -2.95
N ASP A 37 23.46 19.81 -3.43
CA ASP A 37 23.59 19.37 -4.83
C ASP A 37 22.52 18.32 -5.21
N LYS A 38 22.07 17.51 -4.24
CA LYS A 38 20.94 16.58 -4.41
C LYS A 38 19.63 17.29 -4.78
N ILE A 39 19.36 18.46 -4.19
CA ILE A 39 18.19 19.29 -4.51
C ILE A 39 18.37 19.98 -5.86
N ILE A 40 19.55 20.53 -6.13
CA ILE A 40 19.86 21.20 -7.39
C ILE A 40 19.72 20.23 -8.58
N ASN A 41 20.31 19.03 -8.49
CA ASN A 41 20.25 18.01 -9.53
C ASN A 41 18.82 17.53 -9.79
N ALA A 42 18.00 17.42 -8.74
CA ALA A 42 16.58 17.09 -8.90
C ALA A 42 15.83 18.16 -9.70
N PHE A 43 16.11 19.45 -9.46
CA PHE A 43 15.53 20.53 -10.25
C PHE A 43 16.06 20.58 -11.67
N LYS A 44 17.35 20.33 -11.92
CA LYS A 44 17.91 20.26 -13.28
C LYS A 44 17.17 19.21 -14.12
N LEU A 45 17.00 18.01 -13.56
CA LEU A 45 16.29 16.92 -14.24
C LEU A 45 14.80 17.25 -14.45
N ALA A 46 14.16 17.90 -13.47
CA ALA A 46 12.78 18.33 -13.62
C ALA A 46 12.61 19.44 -14.68
N ILE A 47 13.59 20.33 -14.83
CA ILE A 47 13.62 21.37 -15.87
C ILE A 47 13.84 20.76 -17.25
N ASP A 48 14.75 19.80 -17.40
CA ASP A 48 14.96 19.11 -18.66
C ASP A 48 13.67 18.46 -19.14
N GLU A 49 12.95 17.82 -18.22
CA GLU A 49 11.71 17.13 -18.56
C GLU A 49 10.54 18.10 -18.80
N ALA A 50 10.30 19.03 -17.87
CA ALA A 50 9.20 19.99 -18.00
C ALA A 50 9.43 20.95 -19.18
N GLY A 51 10.66 21.45 -19.34
CA GLY A 51 11.07 22.34 -20.42
C GLY A 51 10.97 21.67 -21.78
N THR A 52 11.46 20.43 -21.92
CA THR A 52 11.29 19.66 -23.16
C THR A 52 9.81 19.45 -23.49
N ASN A 53 8.97 19.18 -22.49
CA ASN A 53 7.53 19.03 -22.70
C ASN A 53 6.88 20.34 -23.15
N ILE A 54 7.21 21.48 -22.54
CA ILE A 54 6.71 22.80 -22.95
C ILE A 54 7.12 23.11 -24.39
N ILE A 55 8.40 22.94 -24.73
CA ILE A 55 8.94 23.25 -26.07
C ILE A 55 8.31 22.35 -27.15
N ARG A 56 8.31 21.03 -26.93
CA ARG A 56 7.86 20.05 -27.95
C ARG A 56 6.34 19.92 -28.07
N HIS A 57 5.60 20.17 -26.99
CA HIS A 57 4.15 19.91 -26.96
C HIS A 57 3.32 21.18 -26.83
N ALA A 58 3.75 22.19 -26.08
CA ALA A 58 2.93 23.37 -25.83
C ALA A 58 3.03 24.42 -26.97
N TYR A 59 4.18 24.49 -27.66
CA TYR A 59 4.45 25.48 -28.72
C TYR A 59 4.45 24.94 -30.16
N ARG A 60 4.10 23.66 -30.37
CA ARG A 60 4.20 22.97 -31.67
C ARG A 60 3.40 23.60 -32.82
N GLU A 61 2.34 24.35 -32.50
CA GLU A 61 1.40 24.95 -33.47
C GLU A 61 1.53 26.49 -33.58
N PHE A 62 2.50 27.10 -32.89
CA PHE A 62 2.69 28.55 -32.88
C PHE A 62 3.75 28.96 -33.91
N SER A 63 3.45 29.99 -34.71
CA SER A 63 4.34 30.52 -35.76
C SER A 63 5.47 31.41 -35.22
N GLU A 64 5.33 31.91 -33.99
CA GLU A 64 6.35 32.71 -33.30
C GLU A 64 6.96 31.94 -32.13
N PRO A 65 8.28 32.07 -31.88
CA PRO A 65 8.92 31.42 -30.74
C PRO A 65 8.37 32.01 -29.43
N GLY A 66 7.72 31.14 -28.65
CA GLY A 66 7.26 31.49 -27.30
C GLY A 66 8.41 31.72 -26.32
N PHE A 67 8.08 31.95 -25.05
CA PHE A 67 9.07 32.13 -23.99
C PHE A 67 8.74 31.25 -22.79
N ILE A 68 9.79 30.82 -22.09
CA ILE A 68 9.68 30.16 -20.78
C ILE A 68 10.23 31.12 -19.73
N LEU A 69 9.38 31.48 -18.76
CA LEU A 69 9.79 32.24 -17.60
C LEU A 69 10.00 31.28 -16.43
N LEU A 70 11.25 31.16 -15.99
CA LEU A 70 11.63 30.41 -14.81
C LEU A 70 11.77 31.36 -13.61
N ARG A 71 11.03 31.11 -12.55
CA ARG A 71 11.07 31.86 -11.30
C ARG A 71 11.50 30.94 -10.16
N VAL A 72 12.61 31.25 -9.51
CA VAL A 72 13.14 30.51 -8.36
C VAL A 72 12.81 31.28 -7.10
N ILE A 73 12.09 30.63 -6.18
CA ILE A 73 11.66 31.17 -4.90
C ILE A 73 12.37 30.39 -3.80
N VAL A 74 13.36 31.01 -3.17
CA VAL A 74 14.09 30.41 -2.06
C VAL A 74 13.47 30.87 -0.74
N ARG A 75 13.09 29.91 0.09
CA ARG A 75 12.63 30.10 1.46
C ARG A 75 13.61 29.43 2.43
N LYS A 76 13.46 29.71 3.72
CA LYS A 76 14.28 29.09 4.77
C LYS A 76 14.24 27.55 4.69
N ALA A 77 13.04 26.96 4.64
CA ALA A 77 12.85 25.52 4.68
C ALA A 77 12.67 24.83 3.31
N SER A 78 12.55 25.60 2.22
CA SER A 78 12.25 25.02 0.90
C SER A 78 12.72 25.89 -0.26
N ILE A 79 12.86 25.27 -1.41
CA ILE A 79 13.08 25.93 -2.69
C ILE A 79 11.94 25.55 -3.62
N THR A 80 11.38 26.54 -4.31
CA THR A 80 10.32 26.34 -5.30
C THR A 80 10.78 26.92 -6.62
N ILE A 81 10.62 26.17 -7.71
CA ILE A 81 10.74 26.71 -9.06
C ILE A 81 9.36 26.78 -9.71
N SER A 82 9.10 27.86 -10.43
CA SER A 82 7.91 28.05 -11.25
C SER A 82 8.35 28.20 -12.70
N LEU A 83 7.94 27.29 -13.57
CA LEU A 83 8.07 27.40 -15.02
C LEU A 83 6.75 27.94 -15.56
N ILE A 84 6.79 29.07 -16.26
CA ILE A 84 5.61 29.74 -16.81
C ILE A 84 5.74 29.80 -18.33
N ASP A 85 4.71 29.32 -19.03
CA ASP A 85 4.63 29.30 -20.49
C ASP A 85 3.29 29.86 -21.00
N GLN A 86 3.24 30.19 -22.29
CA GLN A 86 2.05 30.69 -23.00
C GLN A 86 1.53 29.68 -24.04
N GLY A 87 1.99 28.44 -23.99
CA GLY A 87 1.59 27.40 -24.92
C GLY A 87 0.23 26.80 -24.57
N LYS A 88 -0.09 25.68 -25.23
CA LYS A 88 -1.35 24.95 -25.00
C LYS A 88 -1.41 24.41 -23.57
N TYR A 89 -2.45 24.79 -22.83
CA TYR A 89 -2.70 24.29 -21.47
C TYR A 89 -2.88 22.76 -21.47
N PHE A 90 -2.22 22.11 -20.52
CA PHE A 90 -2.27 20.67 -20.31
C PHE A 90 -2.47 20.38 -18.83
N ASP A 91 -3.51 19.63 -18.44
CA ASP A 91 -3.68 19.25 -17.03
C ASP A 91 -2.85 18.00 -16.68
N PRO A 92 -1.77 18.11 -15.88
CA PRO A 92 -0.95 16.95 -15.52
C PRO A 92 -1.68 15.98 -14.61
N LYS A 93 -2.81 16.35 -13.99
CA LYS A 93 -3.62 15.48 -13.11
C LYS A 93 -4.42 14.45 -13.88
N GLU A 94 -4.71 14.70 -15.15
CA GLU A 94 -5.43 13.76 -16.02
C GLU A 94 -4.53 12.64 -16.57
N VAL A 95 -3.21 12.77 -16.44
CA VAL A 95 -2.24 11.77 -16.89
C VAL A 95 -2.20 10.58 -15.95
N LYS A 96 -2.71 9.44 -16.43
CA LYS A 96 -2.62 8.15 -15.74
C LYS A 96 -1.16 7.71 -15.61
N ASN A 97 -0.83 7.10 -14.46
CA ASN A 97 0.50 6.54 -14.24
C ASN A 97 0.80 5.48 -15.32
N PRO A 98 1.93 5.60 -16.05
CA PRO A 98 2.25 4.65 -17.12
C PRO A 98 2.53 3.26 -16.56
N ASP A 99 2.10 2.23 -17.29
CA ASP A 99 2.49 0.85 -17.02
C ASP A 99 3.95 0.64 -17.47
N LEU A 100 4.86 0.71 -16.49
CA LEU A 100 6.30 0.61 -16.71
C LEU A 100 6.71 -0.70 -17.40
N LYS A 101 5.99 -1.81 -17.18
CA LYS A 101 6.30 -3.10 -17.82
C LYS A 101 6.08 -3.01 -19.33
N ARG A 102 4.92 -2.48 -19.73
CA ARG A 102 4.55 -2.33 -21.14
C ARG A 102 5.44 -1.34 -21.88
N TYR A 103 5.92 -0.28 -21.23
CA TYR A 103 6.80 0.72 -21.84
C TYR A 103 8.19 0.18 -22.16
N VAL A 104 8.72 -0.71 -21.30
CA VAL A 104 10.01 -1.38 -21.51
C VAL A 104 9.90 -2.41 -22.64
N GLU A 105 8.81 -3.20 -22.68
CA GLU A 105 8.57 -4.21 -23.74
C GLU A 105 8.47 -3.60 -25.15
N ILE A 106 7.83 -2.44 -25.30
CA ILE A 106 7.62 -1.79 -26.60
C ILE A 106 8.72 -0.79 -26.98
N GLY A 107 9.73 -0.60 -26.13
CA GLY A 107 10.84 0.34 -26.39
C GLY A 107 10.41 1.80 -26.59
N LYS A 108 9.29 2.24 -26.01
CA LYS A 108 8.74 3.58 -26.25
C LYS A 108 9.53 4.63 -25.47
N LYS A 109 10.30 5.43 -26.20
CA LYS A 109 11.25 6.43 -25.67
C LYS A 109 10.62 7.72 -25.09
N GLY A 110 9.30 7.84 -24.96
CA GLY A 110 8.66 9.10 -24.51
C GLY A 110 7.36 8.90 -23.73
N GLY A 111 7.08 9.81 -22.79
CA GLY A 111 5.87 9.79 -21.93
C GLY A 111 6.11 9.52 -20.44
N LEU A 112 7.36 9.39 -19.99
CA LEU A 112 7.72 9.20 -18.57
C LEU A 112 7.88 10.51 -17.79
N GLY A 113 7.78 11.66 -18.45
CA GLY A 113 8.27 12.90 -17.88
C GLY A 113 7.62 13.34 -16.60
N ILE A 114 6.30 13.47 -16.64
CA ILE A 114 5.51 13.85 -15.46
C ILE A 114 5.68 12.83 -14.32
N PHE A 115 5.94 11.56 -14.63
CA PHE A 115 6.20 10.53 -13.64
C PHE A 115 7.56 10.73 -12.94
N ILE A 116 8.61 11.07 -13.71
CA ILE A 116 9.93 11.38 -13.18
C ILE A 116 9.84 12.62 -12.27
N ILE A 117 9.19 13.69 -12.73
CA ILE A 117 9.03 14.93 -11.94
C ILE A 117 8.29 14.64 -10.61
N ARG A 118 7.21 13.83 -10.64
CA ARG A 118 6.47 13.40 -9.44
C ARG A 118 7.29 12.62 -8.43
N LYS A 119 8.36 11.95 -8.85
CA LYS A 119 9.25 11.20 -7.96
C LYS A 119 10.37 12.04 -7.39
N LEU A 120 10.75 13.11 -8.08
CA LEU A 120 11.86 13.99 -7.70
C LEU A 120 11.43 15.15 -6.78
N MET A 121 10.20 15.64 -6.95
CA MET A 121 9.68 16.83 -6.26
C MET A 121 8.78 16.46 -5.09
N ASP A 122 8.80 17.26 -4.02
CA ASP A 122 7.97 17.04 -2.83
C ASP A 122 6.54 17.55 -3.03
N ASP A 123 6.38 18.62 -3.79
CA ASP A 123 5.07 19.20 -4.15
C ASP A 123 5.07 19.72 -5.59
N ILE A 124 3.94 19.55 -6.27
CA ILE A 124 3.74 19.90 -7.68
C ILE A 124 2.36 20.53 -7.82
N ASP A 125 2.32 21.79 -8.28
CA ASP A 125 1.10 22.51 -8.59
C ASP A 125 1.16 22.99 -10.04
N TYR A 126 0.11 22.73 -10.81
CA TYR A 126 -0.02 23.23 -12.18
C TYR A 126 -1.33 23.97 -12.30
N ARG A 127 -1.27 25.21 -12.78
CA ARG A 127 -2.42 26.10 -12.83
C ARG A 127 -2.29 27.13 -13.93
N ARG A 128 -3.43 27.62 -14.40
CA ARG A 128 -3.48 28.75 -15.32
C ARG A 128 -3.46 30.05 -14.52
N THR A 129 -2.59 30.97 -14.91
CA THR A 129 -2.43 32.30 -14.30
C THR A 129 -2.56 33.38 -15.37
N GLU A 130 -2.62 34.65 -14.97
CA GLU A 130 -2.61 35.79 -15.91
C GLU A 130 -1.29 35.89 -16.71
N GLU A 131 -0.18 35.39 -16.15
CA GLU A 131 1.14 35.36 -16.81
C GLU A 131 1.30 34.19 -17.79
N GLY A 132 0.40 33.20 -17.75
CA GLY A 132 0.50 31.96 -18.53
C GLY A 132 0.18 30.70 -17.71
N ASN A 133 0.50 29.53 -18.26
CA ASN A 133 0.41 28.27 -17.55
C ASN A 133 1.62 28.14 -16.61
N GLU A 134 1.39 28.02 -15.30
CA GLU A 134 2.45 27.94 -14.27
C GLU A 134 2.58 26.50 -13.76
N LEU A 135 3.73 25.87 -13.99
CA LEU A 135 4.18 24.65 -13.32
C LEU A 135 5.09 25.00 -12.14
N ARG A 136 4.60 24.77 -10.94
CA ARG A 136 5.31 25.00 -9.69
C ARG A 136 5.78 23.70 -9.07
N LEU A 137 7.08 23.60 -8.82
CA LEU A 137 7.75 22.44 -8.26
C LEU A 137 8.49 22.84 -6.99
N THR A 138 8.25 22.15 -5.87
CA THR A 138 8.86 22.48 -4.57
C THR A 138 9.65 21.31 -4.00
N LYS A 139 10.80 21.62 -3.38
CA LYS A 139 11.62 20.68 -2.61
C LYS A 139 12.03 21.29 -1.27
N TYR A 140 11.95 20.51 -0.19
CA TYR A 140 12.34 20.95 1.15
C TYR A 140 13.84 20.75 1.40
N ARG A 141 14.44 21.60 2.24
CA ARG A 141 15.86 21.47 2.64
C ARG A 141 16.04 20.30 3.61
N ASP A 142 17.20 19.66 3.52
CA ASP A 142 17.54 18.47 4.31
C ASP A 142 17.70 18.78 5.82
N GLU A 143 18.13 20.01 6.18
CA GLU A 143 18.46 20.42 7.56
C GLU A 143 17.25 20.84 8.43
N ASP A 144 16.14 21.31 7.84
CA ASP A 144 14.96 21.79 8.59
C ASP A 144 13.98 20.66 8.99
N ARG A 145 14.41 19.38 8.88
CA ARG A 145 13.64 18.19 9.30
C ARG A 145 13.83 17.80 10.77
N SER A 146 14.71 18.48 11.51
CA SER A 146 15.21 18.00 12.81
C SER A 146 14.68 18.69 14.08
N ASP A 147 14.00 19.84 14.05
CA ASP A 147 13.53 20.47 15.30
C ASP A 147 12.06 20.90 15.30
N GLY A 148 11.39 20.55 16.39
CA GLY A 148 9.96 20.28 16.42
C GLY A 148 9.00 21.47 16.56
N VAL A 149 7.80 21.20 16.03
CA VAL A 149 6.44 21.45 16.58
C VAL A 149 5.52 22.34 15.73
N LYS A 150 4.41 21.70 15.33
CA LYS A 150 3.14 22.20 14.76
C LYS A 150 3.07 22.43 13.25
N ALA A 151 3.30 21.34 12.50
CA ALA A 151 2.30 20.98 11.50
C ALA A 151 1.05 20.50 12.27
N LEU A 152 -0.04 21.27 12.18
CA LEU A 152 -1.37 20.74 12.49
C LEU A 152 -1.58 19.46 11.66
N PRO A 153 -2.24 18.44 12.23
CA PRO A 153 -2.34 17.13 11.62
C PRO A 153 -3.13 17.27 10.33
N GLN A 154 -2.45 17.30 9.18
CA GLN A 154 -3.06 16.63 8.04
C GLN A 154 -3.29 15.21 8.54
N LYS A 155 -4.56 14.80 8.58
CA LYS A 155 -4.97 13.43 8.81
C LYS A 155 -4.10 12.52 7.93
N VAL A 156 -3.00 12.02 8.48
CA VAL A 156 -2.80 10.59 8.40
C VAL A 156 -3.98 10.07 9.18
N LYS A 157 -5.06 9.72 8.47
CA LYS A 157 -6.08 8.82 8.99
C LYS A 157 -5.33 7.55 9.33
N THR A 158 -4.69 7.52 10.51
CA THR A 158 -3.84 6.47 11.06
C THR A 158 -2.72 6.04 10.12
N ILE A 159 -1.46 5.97 10.55
CA ILE A 159 -0.71 4.79 10.08
C ILE A 159 -1.59 3.66 10.62
N PRO A 160 -2.39 2.96 9.78
CA PRO A 160 -3.30 1.99 10.33
C PRO A 160 -2.42 1.02 11.10
N LEU A 161 -2.91 0.53 12.25
CA LEU A 161 -2.39 -0.64 12.95
C LEU A 161 -1.49 -1.43 11.99
N SER A 162 -0.17 -1.56 12.28
CA SER A 162 0.90 -2.06 11.38
C SER A 162 0.36 -2.90 10.22
N LEU A 163 0.88 -2.86 8.98
CA LEU A 163 0.30 -3.64 7.87
C LEU A 163 -0.15 -5.08 8.28
N LYS A 164 0.66 -5.74 9.13
CA LYS A 164 0.33 -6.93 9.95
C LYS A 164 -1.01 -6.84 10.69
N ALA A 165 -1.15 -5.89 11.61
CA ALA A 165 -2.34 -5.63 12.38
C ALA A 165 -3.55 -5.14 11.54
N LYS A 166 -3.36 -4.45 10.40
CA LYS A 166 -4.48 -4.14 9.47
C LYS A 166 -5.01 -5.40 8.78
N TYR A 167 -4.14 -6.25 8.26
CA TYR A 167 -4.54 -7.54 7.67
C TYR A 167 -5.07 -8.49 8.74
N PHE A 168 -4.45 -8.53 9.91
CA PHE A 168 -4.93 -9.31 11.06
C PHE A 168 -6.32 -8.88 11.48
N ILE A 169 -6.59 -7.59 11.68
CA ILE A 169 -7.95 -7.10 12.03
C ILE A 169 -8.95 -7.55 10.97
N ARG A 170 -8.64 -7.38 9.68
CA ARG A 170 -9.57 -7.75 8.60
C ARG A 170 -9.86 -9.25 8.61
N THR A 171 -8.83 -10.08 8.69
CA THR A 171 -8.96 -11.53 8.74
C THR A 171 -9.70 -11.98 10.01
N ALA A 172 -9.38 -11.38 11.16
CA ALA A 172 -10.04 -11.65 12.43
C ALA A 172 -11.54 -11.28 12.41
N LEU A 173 -11.90 -10.13 11.81
CA LEU A 173 -13.29 -9.73 11.63
C LEU A 173 -14.07 -10.72 10.76
N ILE A 174 -13.48 -11.16 9.64
CA ILE A 174 -14.11 -12.13 8.74
C ILE A 174 -14.32 -13.48 9.46
N ILE A 175 -13.28 -14.00 10.11
CA ILE A 175 -13.36 -15.25 10.88
C ILE A 175 -14.41 -15.14 11.98
N THR A 176 -14.41 -14.03 12.73
CA THR A 176 -15.41 -13.79 13.79
C THR A 176 -16.82 -13.79 13.24
N PHE A 177 -17.06 -13.12 12.12
CA PHE A 177 -18.39 -13.05 11.51
C PHE A 177 -18.88 -14.44 11.06
N ILE A 178 -18.00 -15.23 10.44
CA ILE A 178 -18.33 -16.60 10.02
C ILE A 178 -18.64 -17.49 11.23
N VAL A 179 -17.80 -17.48 12.25
CA VAL A 179 -17.99 -18.29 13.47
C VAL A 179 -19.23 -17.84 14.24
N ALA A 180 -19.48 -16.54 14.34
CA ALA A 180 -20.67 -15.99 14.99
C ALA A 180 -21.95 -16.36 14.24
N GLY A 181 -21.94 -16.29 12.90
CA GLY A 181 -23.07 -16.71 12.07
C GLY A 181 -23.37 -18.20 12.22
N ALA A 182 -22.34 -19.05 12.18
CA ALA A 182 -22.48 -20.49 12.41
C ALA A 182 -23.03 -20.78 13.82
N TYR A 183 -22.49 -20.13 14.86
CA TYR A 183 -22.99 -20.26 16.22
C TYR A 183 -24.45 -19.82 16.34
N GLY A 184 -24.83 -18.70 15.73
CA GLY A 184 -26.22 -18.23 15.72
C GLY A 184 -27.19 -19.23 15.08
N TYR A 185 -26.80 -19.85 13.96
CA TYR A 185 -27.58 -20.92 13.34
C TYR A 185 -27.77 -22.11 14.28
N PHE A 186 -26.69 -22.61 14.90
CA PHE A 186 -26.78 -23.73 15.85
C PHE A 186 -27.54 -23.36 17.13
N TYR A 187 -27.40 -22.13 17.62
CA TYR A 187 -28.09 -21.63 18.81
C TYR A 187 -29.62 -21.71 18.68
N TYR A 188 -30.14 -21.37 17.49
CA TYR A 188 -31.56 -21.51 17.17
C TYR A 188 -31.94 -22.98 16.95
N LYS A 189 -31.14 -23.70 16.14
CA LYS A 189 -31.40 -25.10 15.79
C LYS A 189 -31.47 -26.01 17.02
N VAL A 190 -30.59 -25.82 18.01
CA VAL A 190 -30.57 -26.61 19.26
C VAL A 190 -31.89 -26.51 20.01
N SER A 191 -32.50 -25.32 20.09
CA SER A 191 -33.79 -25.15 20.78
C SER A 191 -34.88 -25.98 20.10
N VAL A 192 -35.00 -25.84 18.78
CA VAL A 192 -36.03 -26.52 17.99
C VAL A 192 -35.84 -28.03 18.01
N THR A 193 -34.61 -28.50 17.77
CA THR A 193 -34.30 -29.94 17.72
C THR A 193 -34.47 -30.59 19.10
N THR A 194 -34.03 -29.93 20.18
CA THR A 194 -34.14 -30.46 21.53
C THR A 194 -35.59 -30.52 21.99
N GLN A 195 -36.37 -29.45 21.81
CA GLN A 195 -37.81 -29.47 22.13
C GLN A 195 -38.54 -30.56 21.35
N LYS A 196 -38.27 -30.71 20.05
CA LYS A 196 -38.89 -31.77 19.23
C LYS A 196 -38.59 -33.17 19.78
N LYS A 197 -37.36 -33.42 20.24
CA LYS A 197 -36.94 -34.70 20.85
C LYS A 197 -37.71 -34.96 22.16
N TYR A 198 -37.76 -33.99 23.06
CA TYR A 198 -38.47 -34.13 24.34
C TYR A 198 -39.99 -34.25 24.16
N PHE A 199 -40.59 -33.54 23.20
CA PHE A 199 -42.01 -33.71 22.88
C PHE A 199 -42.30 -35.09 22.30
N ALA A 200 -41.44 -35.61 21.43
CA ALA A 200 -41.59 -36.99 20.93
C ALA A 200 -41.49 -38.02 22.06
N GLN A 201 -40.59 -37.81 23.01
CA GLN A 201 -40.47 -38.65 24.20
C GLN A 201 -41.70 -38.56 25.10
N LEU A 202 -42.19 -37.34 25.37
CA LEU A 202 -43.39 -37.10 26.18
C LEU A 202 -44.62 -37.79 25.56
N MET A 203 -44.82 -37.66 24.25
CA MET A 203 -45.91 -38.35 23.55
C MET A 203 -45.76 -39.87 23.60
N ARG A 204 -44.54 -40.40 23.43
CA ARG A 204 -44.28 -41.84 23.51
C ARG A 204 -44.64 -42.38 24.88
N VAL A 205 -44.15 -41.73 25.94
CA VAL A 205 -44.44 -42.14 27.33
C VAL A 205 -45.93 -42.00 27.62
N GLY A 206 -46.55 -40.89 27.21
CA GLY A 206 -47.97 -40.67 27.45
C GLY A 206 -48.86 -41.69 26.74
N ASN A 207 -48.57 -42.03 25.48
CA ASN A 207 -49.34 -43.06 24.76
C ASN A 207 -49.16 -44.47 25.36
N GLN A 208 -47.96 -44.80 25.86
CA GLN A 208 -47.74 -46.06 26.57
C GLN A 208 -48.48 -46.11 27.90
N ALA A 209 -48.36 -45.04 28.70
CA ALA A 209 -49.06 -44.91 29.97
C ALA A 209 -50.58 -44.95 29.80
N PHE A 210 -51.11 -44.29 28.76
CA PHE A 210 -52.52 -44.33 28.42
C PHE A 210 -53.00 -45.73 28.04
N SER A 211 -52.25 -46.46 27.22
CA SER A 211 -52.60 -47.84 26.87
C SER A 211 -52.62 -48.77 28.09
N GLU A 212 -51.66 -48.62 29.01
CA GLU A 212 -51.60 -49.39 30.26
C GLU A 212 -52.79 -49.03 31.18
N LEU A 213 -53.12 -47.73 31.29
CA LEU A 213 -54.26 -47.25 32.07
C LEU A 213 -55.60 -47.77 31.54
N MET A 214 -55.77 -47.81 30.22
CA MET A 214 -56.99 -48.26 29.55
C MET A 214 -57.14 -49.79 29.49
N THR A 215 -56.18 -50.55 30.00
CA THR A 215 -56.24 -52.03 30.00
C THR A 215 -57.31 -52.56 30.97
N ASP A 216 -57.64 -51.82 32.03
CA ASP A 216 -58.72 -52.16 32.97
C ASP A 216 -59.68 -50.98 33.15
N GLU A 217 -60.77 -50.95 32.37
CA GLU A 217 -61.78 -49.87 32.43
C GLU A 217 -62.51 -49.80 33.79
N ARG A 218 -62.42 -50.84 34.64
CA ARG A 218 -63.02 -50.84 35.98
C ARG A 218 -62.35 -49.83 36.92
N ASN A 219 -61.14 -49.37 36.57
CA ASN A 219 -60.41 -48.32 37.29
C ASN A 219 -61.17 -46.98 37.31
N PHE A 220 -62.11 -46.74 36.38
CA PHE A 220 -62.83 -45.48 36.25
C PHE A 220 -64.21 -45.48 36.94
N GLN A 221 -64.53 -46.53 37.70
CA GLN A 221 -65.72 -46.60 38.55
C GLN A 221 -65.43 -46.02 39.94
N ILE A 222 -66.39 -45.31 40.54
CA ILE A 222 -66.24 -44.57 41.81
C ILE A 222 -65.72 -45.47 42.95
N GLU A 223 -66.10 -46.76 42.95
CA GLU A 223 -65.70 -47.73 43.97
C GLU A 223 -64.22 -48.18 43.88
N ASN A 224 -63.54 -47.91 42.75
CA ASN A 224 -62.18 -48.41 42.45
C ASN A 224 -61.11 -47.30 42.37
N LEU A 225 -61.36 -46.12 42.93
CA LEU A 225 -60.40 -45.00 42.96
C LEU A 225 -59.01 -45.38 43.54
N HIS A 226 -58.97 -46.30 44.50
CA HIS A 226 -57.72 -46.85 45.07
C HIS A 226 -56.89 -47.62 44.03
N HIS A 227 -57.55 -48.36 43.14
CA HIS A 227 -56.91 -49.14 42.07
C HIS A 227 -56.37 -48.23 40.96
N LEU A 228 -57.11 -47.17 40.63
CA LEU A 228 -56.65 -46.13 39.72
C LEU A 228 -55.41 -45.40 40.28
N PHE A 229 -55.40 -45.06 41.57
CA PHE A 229 -54.23 -44.48 42.24
C PHE A 229 -53.01 -45.40 42.16
N ALA A 230 -53.16 -46.68 42.50
CA ALA A 230 -52.06 -47.66 42.42
C ALA A 230 -51.48 -47.75 41.01
N THR A 231 -52.35 -47.80 39.99
CA THR A 231 -51.95 -47.87 38.58
C THR A 231 -51.18 -46.62 38.13
N VAL A 232 -51.67 -45.42 38.47
CA VAL A 232 -51.00 -44.15 38.16
C VAL A 232 -49.67 -44.01 38.91
N PHE A 233 -49.61 -44.50 40.14
CA PHE A 233 -48.38 -44.52 40.93
C PHE A 233 -47.32 -45.48 40.33
N ASP A 234 -47.72 -46.66 39.87
CA ASP A 234 -46.83 -47.61 39.20
C ASP A 234 -46.31 -47.07 37.86
N LEU A 235 -47.17 -46.39 37.09
CA LEU A 235 -46.78 -45.66 35.88
C LEU A 235 -45.73 -44.58 36.19
N TYR A 236 -45.93 -43.81 37.25
CA TYR A 236 -44.94 -42.84 37.69
C TYR A 236 -43.62 -43.51 38.09
N LYS A 237 -43.64 -44.58 38.88
CA LYS A 237 -42.42 -45.31 39.26
C LYS A 237 -41.64 -45.81 38.03
N LYS A 238 -42.34 -46.21 36.98
CA LYS A 238 -41.76 -46.67 35.71
C LYS A 238 -41.17 -45.52 34.85
N TYR A 239 -41.82 -44.35 34.84
CA TYR A 239 -41.50 -43.24 33.95
C TYR A 239 -41.02 -41.94 34.65
N ASN A 240 -40.73 -41.97 35.96
CA ASN A 240 -40.34 -40.82 36.77
C ASN A 240 -39.07 -40.10 36.29
N LYS A 241 -38.22 -40.79 35.52
CA LYS A 241 -37.04 -40.18 34.88
C LYS A 241 -37.43 -39.24 33.76
N ASP A 242 -38.58 -39.43 33.13
CA ASP A 242 -39.00 -38.74 31.90
C ASP A 242 -40.12 -37.73 32.13
N VAL A 243 -41.02 -38.03 33.07
CA VAL A 243 -42.24 -37.28 33.37
C VAL A 243 -42.15 -36.73 34.79
N TYR A 244 -42.64 -35.51 34.98
CA TYR A 244 -42.75 -34.83 36.27
C TYR A 244 -43.86 -35.41 37.13
N GLU A 245 -45.06 -35.54 36.57
CA GLU A 245 -46.21 -36.17 37.23
C GLU A 245 -47.23 -36.66 36.18
N PHE A 246 -48.00 -37.68 36.58
CA PHE A 246 -49.21 -38.13 35.89
C PHE A 246 -50.42 -37.66 36.68
N LEU A 247 -51.44 -37.19 35.97
CA LEU A 247 -52.64 -36.62 36.55
C LEU A 247 -53.86 -37.09 35.77
N VAL A 248 -54.91 -37.53 36.47
CA VAL A 248 -56.19 -37.88 35.87
C VAL A 248 -57.21 -36.84 36.31
N VAL A 249 -57.83 -36.18 35.34
CA VAL A 249 -58.78 -35.08 35.56
C VAL A 249 -60.15 -35.51 35.04
N ASP A 250 -61.21 -35.25 35.80
CA ASP A 250 -62.58 -35.54 35.38
C ASP A 250 -63.12 -34.49 34.37
N ARG A 251 -64.33 -34.70 33.85
CA ARG A 251 -64.99 -33.74 32.92
C ARG A 251 -65.21 -32.35 33.49
N LYS A 252 -65.22 -32.20 34.81
CA LYS A 252 -65.42 -30.91 35.50
C LYS A 252 -64.09 -30.18 35.70
N GLY A 253 -62.98 -30.76 35.25
CA GLY A 253 -61.64 -30.21 35.45
C GLY A 253 -61.09 -30.48 36.84
N LEU A 254 -61.72 -31.38 37.62
CA LEU A 254 -61.26 -31.73 38.96
C LEU A 254 -60.23 -32.85 38.88
N VAL A 255 -59.14 -32.69 39.63
CA VAL A 255 -58.11 -33.71 39.78
C VAL A 255 -58.67 -34.91 40.55
N THR A 256 -58.79 -36.05 39.87
CA THR A 256 -59.28 -37.31 40.44
C THR A 256 -58.14 -38.12 41.07
N VAL A 257 -57.00 -38.21 40.38
CA VAL A 257 -55.80 -38.95 40.83
C VAL A 257 -54.54 -38.21 40.39
N THR A 258 -53.54 -38.14 41.27
CA THR A 258 -52.18 -37.67 40.95
C THR A 258 -51.15 -38.72 41.33
N SER A 259 -50.05 -38.79 40.59
CA SER A 259 -48.89 -39.62 40.96
C SER A 259 -48.06 -39.03 42.12
N ASP A 260 -48.34 -37.79 42.51
CA ASP A 260 -47.64 -37.12 43.61
C ASP A 260 -48.15 -37.64 44.97
N THR A 261 -47.28 -38.32 45.72
CA THR A 261 -47.63 -38.98 47.00
C THR A 261 -47.99 -38.02 48.13
N THR A 262 -47.84 -36.71 47.95
CA THR A 262 -48.06 -35.72 49.02
C THR A 262 -49.47 -35.16 49.10
N SER A 263 -50.36 -35.46 48.16
CA SER A 263 -51.66 -34.79 48.07
C SER A 263 -52.76 -35.75 47.61
N ILE A 264 -53.50 -36.28 48.58
CA ILE A 264 -54.73 -37.03 48.35
C ILE A 264 -55.90 -36.04 48.38
N LEU A 265 -56.67 -36.00 47.29
CA LEU A 265 -57.98 -35.35 47.17
C LEU A 265 -58.01 -33.83 47.41
N SER A 266 -58.24 -33.08 46.33
CA SER A 266 -58.57 -31.64 46.27
C SER A 266 -57.51 -30.64 46.74
N GLU A 267 -56.38 -30.54 46.04
CA GLU A 267 -55.69 -29.25 45.96
C GLU A 267 -56.13 -28.55 44.67
N ASN A 268 -56.72 -27.36 44.80
CA ASN A 268 -57.08 -26.54 43.65
C ASN A 268 -55.79 -26.08 42.96
N GLU A 269 -55.43 -26.68 41.83
CA GLU A 269 -54.35 -26.17 41.00
C GLU A 269 -54.81 -24.89 40.30
N ARG A 270 -54.10 -23.79 40.54
CA ARG A 270 -54.35 -22.55 39.83
C ARG A 270 -53.36 -22.41 38.67
N ILE A 271 -53.87 -22.45 37.44
CA ILE A 271 -53.09 -22.11 36.25
C ILE A 271 -52.73 -20.63 36.30
N ILE A 272 -51.43 -20.34 36.11
CA ILE A 272 -50.87 -19.00 36.04
C ILE A 272 -50.54 -18.69 34.58
N GLY A 273 -51.18 -17.66 34.05
CA GLY A 273 -51.02 -17.23 32.66
C GLY A 273 -51.91 -18.00 31.68
N GLN A 274 -51.58 -17.91 30.39
CA GLN A 274 -52.34 -18.55 29.32
C GLN A 274 -51.85 -19.98 29.08
N LYS A 275 -52.79 -20.92 28.95
CA LYS A 275 -52.51 -22.27 28.45
C LYS A 275 -52.37 -22.22 26.93
N ILE A 276 -51.17 -22.46 26.42
CA ILE A 276 -50.85 -22.36 24.99
C ILE A 276 -50.60 -23.75 24.44
N GLU A 277 -51.30 -24.14 23.37
CA GLU A 277 -50.99 -25.38 22.66
C GLU A 277 -49.72 -25.19 21.82
N VAL A 278 -48.67 -25.95 22.14
CA VAL A 278 -47.37 -25.84 21.46
C VAL A 278 -47.18 -26.92 20.39
N LYS A 279 -47.89 -28.04 20.49
CA LYS A 279 -47.86 -29.14 19.53
C LYS A 279 -48.95 -30.17 19.84
N GLN A 280 -49.93 -30.40 18.96
CA GLN A 280 -50.95 -31.47 19.00
C GLN A 280 -51.15 -32.12 20.39
N ASN A 281 -52.04 -31.53 21.18
CA ASN A 281 -52.40 -31.94 22.55
C ASN A 281 -51.28 -31.77 23.62
N ILE A 282 -50.15 -31.15 23.28
CA ILE A 282 -49.15 -30.68 24.24
C ILE A 282 -49.37 -29.19 24.50
N PHE A 283 -49.62 -28.87 25.76
CA PHE A 283 -49.85 -27.52 26.24
C PHE A 283 -48.69 -27.03 27.09
N GLN A 284 -48.41 -25.75 27.01
CA GLN A 284 -47.44 -25.03 27.83
C GLN A 284 -48.18 -24.08 28.76
N TYR A 285 -47.94 -24.20 30.06
CA TYR A 285 -48.44 -23.28 31.09
C TYR A 285 -47.60 -23.39 32.37
N ALA A 286 -47.85 -22.47 33.30
CA ALA A 286 -47.37 -22.57 34.67
C ALA A 286 -48.55 -22.76 35.63
N PHE A 287 -48.33 -23.40 36.77
CA PHE A 287 -49.35 -23.57 37.79
C PHE A 287 -48.75 -23.46 39.21
N VAL A 288 -49.62 -23.23 40.20
CA VAL A 288 -49.29 -23.29 41.63
C VAL A 288 -50.28 -24.23 42.32
N LYS A 289 -49.76 -25.08 43.21
CA LYS A 289 -50.57 -25.96 44.06
C LYS A 289 -51.07 -25.16 45.27
N GLU A 290 -52.38 -25.06 45.47
CA GLU A 290 -52.97 -24.45 46.68
C GLU A 290 -53.23 -25.53 47.73
N GLY A 291 -52.24 -25.77 48.57
CA GLY A 291 -52.29 -26.73 49.69
C GLY A 291 -50.88 -27.28 49.97
N GLY A 292 -50.54 -27.48 51.25
CA GLY A 292 -49.23 -28.00 51.67
C GLY A 292 -48.13 -26.96 51.95
N LYS A 293 -47.22 -27.30 52.87
CA LYS A 293 -46.10 -26.45 53.34
C LYS A 293 -45.03 -26.13 52.27
N GLN A 294 -45.17 -26.63 51.03
CA GLN A 294 -44.20 -26.42 49.96
C GLN A 294 -44.78 -25.63 48.78
N SER A 295 -44.31 -24.38 48.72
CA SER A 295 -44.07 -23.54 47.55
C SER A 295 -45.23 -22.82 46.84
N LYS A 296 -45.34 -21.52 47.16
CA LYS A 296 -46.01 -20.46 46.36
C LYS A 296 -45.31 -20.16 45.01
N THR A 297 -44.38 -21.01 44.55
CA THR A 297 -43.59 -20.76 43.34
C THR A 297 -44.26 -21.39 42.11
N PRO A 298 -44.49 -20.62 41.04
CA PRO A 298 -45.03 -21.16 39.79
C PRO A 298 -44.13 -22.26 39.21
N VAL A 299 -44.72 -23.40 38.89
CA VAL A 299 -44.05 -24.52 38.21
C VAL A 299 -44.45 -24.52 36.74
N ALA A 300 -43.47 -24.36 35.85
CA ALA A 300 -43.69 -24.32 34.40
C ALA A 300 -43.57 -25.73 33.80
N VAL A 301 -44.62 -26.20 33.11
CA VAL A 301 -44.69 -27.55 32.54
C VAL A 301 -45.07 -27.56 31.07
N TYR A 302 -44.65 -28.63 30.39
CA TYR A 302 -45.26 -29.12 29.17
C TYR A 302 -46.21 -30.26 29.55
N ASP A 303 -47.45 -30.18 29.13
CA ASP A 303 -48.53 -31.07 29.54
C ASP A 303 -49.14 -31.74 28.32
N TYR A 304 -48.94 -33.05 28.17
CA TYR A 304 -49.55 -33.84 27.11
C TYR A 304 -50.88 -34.41 27.61
N VAL A 305 -51.97 -34.00 26.96
CA VAL A 305 -53.34 -34.30 27.38
C VAL A 305 -53.95 -35.35 26.46
N LEU A 306 -54.44 -36.44 27.05
CA LEU A 306 -55.02 -37.57 26.35
C LEU A 306 -56.45 -37.82 26.85
N PRO A 307 -57.49 -37.71 25.99
CA PRO A 307 -58.86 -37.93 26.41
C PRO A 307 -59.15 -39.40 26.70
N ILE A 308 -59.67 -39.68 27.89
CA ILE A 308 -60.08 -41.01 28.34
C ILE A 308 -61.51 -41.24 27.87
N VAL A 309 -61.74 -42.18 26.95
CA VAL A 309 -63.07 -42.54 26.45
C VAL A 309 -63.34 -44.00 26.80
N LEU A 310 -64.39 -44.27 27.59
CA LEU A 310 -64.75 -45.62 28.02
C LEU A 310 -65.60 -46.34 26.97
N SER A 311 -65.49 -47.68 26.89
CA SER A 311 -66.24 -48.50 25.95
C SER A 311 -67.75 -48.30 26.12
N GLY A 312 -68.42 -47.93 25.02
CA GLY A 312 -69.87 -47.68 24.99
C GLY A 312 -70.29 -46.24 25.24
N ASN A 313 -69.36 -45.32 25.54
CA ASN A 313 -69.66 -43.90 25.75
C ASN A 313 -69.04 -43.02 24.66
N LYS A 314 -69.83 -42.14 24.02
CA LYS A 314 -69.31 -41.22 22.97
C LYS A 314 -68.58 -40.00 23.53
N THR A 315 -68.68 -39.79 24.84
CA THR A 315 -68.12 -38.60 25.52
C THR A 315 -66.91 -39.01 26.37
N PRO A 316 -65.81 -38.23 26.38
CA PRO A 316 -64.63 -38.54 27.21
C PRO A 316 -64.98 -38.50 28.69
N TRP A 317 -64.69 -39.55 29.46
CA TRP A 317 -64.86 -39.60 30.92
C TRP A 317 -64.00 -38.57 31.66
N GLY A 318 -62.82 -38.26 31.13
CA GLY A 318 -61.86 -37.33 31.68
C GLY A 318 -60.62 -37.28 30.81
N ASP A 319 -59.54 -36.68 31.30
CA ASP A 319 -58.27 -36.57 30.59
C ASP A 319 -57.13 -37.13 31.43
N LEU A 320 -56.21 -37.85 30.78
CA LEU A 320 -54.90 -38.19 31.31
C LEU A 320 -53.91 -37.08 30.92
N HIS A 321 -53.34 -36.44 31.91
CA HIS A 321 -52.31 -35.43 31.80
C HIS A 321 -50.95 -36.03 32.13
N VAL A 322 -49.99 -35.84 31.22
CA VAL A 322 -48.62 -36.30 31.36
C VAL A 322 -47.72 -35.07 31.31
N ARG A 323 -47.22 -34.66 32.48
CA ARG A 323 -46.52 -33.37 32.63
C ARG A 323 -45.01 -33.57 32.66
N MET A 324 -44.27 -32.64 32.08
CA MET A 324 -42.81 -32.58 32.12
C MET A 324 -42.36 -31.16 32.47
N LEU A 325 -41.37 -31.05 33.37
CA LEU A 325 -40.81 -29.74 33.74
C LEU A 325 -40.16 -29.07 32.54
N GLN A 326 -40.55 -27.81 32.26
CA GLN A 326 -39.87 -27.01 31.24
C GLN A 326 -38.41 -26.78 31.60
N ALA A 327 -38.10 -26.65 32.90
CA ALA A 327 -36.73 -26.48 33.40
C ALA A 327 -35.80 -27.60 32.92
N LYS A 328 -36.28 -28.85 32.83
CA LYS A 328 -35.49 -29.99 32.35
C LYS A 328 -35.11 -29.83 30.88
N VAL A 329 -36.06 -29.41 30.04
CA VAL A 329 -35.81 -29.15 28.60
C VAL A 329 -34.88 -27.95 28.43
N GLN A 330 -35.10 -26.88 29.21
CA GLN A 330 -34.29 -25.66 29.14
C GLN A 330 -32.85 -25.89 29.61
N GLN A 331 -32.63 -26.66 30.68
CA GLN A 331 -31.29 -27.03 31.14
C GLN A 331 -30.52 -27.80 30.06
N GLU A 332 -31.18 -28.73 29.36
CA GLU A 332 -30.55 -29.48 28.27
C GLU A 332 -30.19 -28.58 27.08
N ILE A 333 -31.09 -27.65 26.71
CA ILE A 333 -30.82 -26.63 25.66
C ILE A 333 -29.62 -25.77 26.06
N LEU A 334 -29.59 -25.28 27.30
CA LEU A 334 -28.48 -24.47 27.81
C LEU A 334 -27.17 -25.26 27.82
N ARG A 335 -27.18 -26.52 28.25
CA ARG A 335 -26.00 -27.40 28.23
C ARG A 335 -25.41 -27.54 26.83
N GLN A 336 -26.25 -27.87 25.84
CA GLN A 336 -25.81 -28.00 24.45
C GLN A 336 -25.33 -26.66 23.88
N ARG A 337 -26.00 -25.54 24.18
CA ARG A 337 -25.54 -24.20 23.78
C ARG A 337 -24.16 -23.89 24.32
N TRP A 338 -23.90 -24.22 25.59
CA TRP A 338 -22.57 -24.06 26.20
C TRP A 338 -21.51 -24.97 25.56
N GLU A 339 -21.86 -26.18 25.14
CA GLU A 339 -20.97 -27.04 24.36
C GLU A 339 -20.61 -26.40 23.01
N TYR A 340 -21.61 -25.97 22.24
CA TYR A 340 -21.36 -25.29 20.97
C TYR A 340 -20.60 -23.97 21.12
N ALA A 341 -20.84 -23.21 22.20
CA ALA A 341 -20.10 -21.99 22.49
C ALA A 341 -18.61 -22.29 22.75
N ARG A 342 -18.29 -23.35 23.51
CA ARG A 342 -16.91 -23.79 23.71
C ARG A 342 -16.24 -24.21 22.40
N PHE A 343 -16.93 -24.99 21.56
CA PHE A 343 -16.41 -25.35 20.24
C PHE A 343 -16.14 -24.14 19.35
N ALA A 344 -17.08 -23.18 19.29
CA ALA A 344 -16.92 -21.95 18.54
C ALA A 344 -15.71 -21.13 19.01
N LEU A 345 -15.51 -21.02 20.33
CA LEU A 345 -14.37 -20.32 20.92
C LEU A 345 -13.04 -21.00 20.55
N SER A 346 -12.96 -22.33 20.64
CA SER A 346 -11.75 -23.07 20.26
C SER A 346 -11.38 -22.88 18.79
N ILE A 347 -12.37 -22.94 17.88
CA ILE A 347 -12.16 -22.69 16.45
C ILE A 347 -11.64 -21.27 16.21
N LEU A 348 -12.21 -20.29 16.91
CA LEU A 348 -11.82 -18.88 16.78
C LEU A 348 -10.37 -18.67 17.26
N LEU A 349 -10.00 -19.23 18.42
CA LEU A 349 -8.63 -19.16 18.94
C LEU A 349 -7.61 -19.81 17.99
N PHE A 350 -7.91 -21.00 17.47
CA PHE A 350 -7.03 -21.70 16.53
C PHE A 350 -6.86 -20.92 15.23
N SER A 351 -7.95 -20.35 14.73
CA SER A 351 -7.96 -19.54 13.50
C SER A 351 -7.15 -18.24 13.67
N TYR A 352 -7.19 -17.63 14.85
CA TYR A 352 -6.36 -16.46 15.17
C TYR A 352 -4.87 -16.81 15.27
N ALA A 353 -4.54 -17.92 15.92
CA ALA A 353 -3.16 -18.39 15.99
C ALA A 353 -2.59 -18.69 14.60
N GLY A 354 -3.36 -19.37 13.74
CA GLY A 354 -3.00 -19.62 12.35
C GLY A 354 -2.81 -18.34 11.54
N ALA A 355 -3.70 -17.34 11.71
CA ALA A 355 -3.57 -16.05 11.04
C ALA A 355 -2.30 -15.30 11.47
N ILE A 356 -1.96 -15.32 12.77
CA ILE A 356 -0.72 -14.71 13.29
C ILE A 356 0.50 -15.42 12.69
N LEU A 357 0.53 -16.75 12.71
CA LEU A 357 1.62 -17.55 12.14
C LEU A 357 1.85 -17.22 10.66
N LEU A 358 0.77 -17.20 9.87
CA LEU A 358 0.84 -16.92 8.43
C LEU A 358 1.33 -15.50 8.14
N ILE A 359 0.92 -14.52 8.95
CA ILE A 359 1.44 -13.14 8.91
C ILE A 359 2.96 -13.12 9.18
N TYR A 360 3.45 -13.89 10.16
CA TYR A 360 4.89 -13.96 10.43
C TYR A 360 5.69 -14.60 9.30
N LEU A 361 5.19 -15.71 8.73
CA LEU A 361 5.82 -16.41 7.61
C LEU A 361 5.92 -15.51 6.37
N LEU A 362 4.86 -14.77 6.05
CA LEU A 362 4.82 -13.94 4.85
C LEU A 362 5.57 -12.61 5.02
N LEU A 363 5.50 -11.94 6.17
CA LEU A 363 6.07 -10.58 6.31
C LEU A 363 7.56 -10.53 6.67
N ASN A 364 8.12 -11.58 7.27
CA ASN A 364 9.53 -11.56 7.64
C ASN A 364 10.47 -11.40 6.43
N PRO A 365 10.27 -12.12 5.31
CA PRO A 365 11.07 -11.92 4.09
C PRO A 365 10.97 -10.49 3.53
N PHE A 366 9.76 -9.91 3.48
CA PHE A 366 9.57 -8.53 3.01
C PHE A 366 10.30 -7.50 3.88
N ARG A 367 10.35 -7.71 5.20
CA ARG A 367 11.10 -6.82 6.08
C ARG A 367 12.60 -6.88 5.77
N LYS A 368 13.16 -8.09 5.63
CA LYS A 368 14.57 -8.27 5.26
C LYS A 368 14.91 -7.58 3.92
N LEU A 369 14.07 -7.79 2.91
CA LEU A 369 14.21 -7.13 1.60
C LEU A 369 14.16 -5.60 1.72
N ALA A 370 13.20 -5.06 2.48
CA ALA A 370 13.08 -3.62 2.67
C ALA A 370 14.27 -3.01 3.42
N ASP A 371 14.79 -3.71 4.43
CA ASP A 371 15.95 -3.27 5.20
C ASP A 371 17.23 -3.32 4.34
N TRP A 372 17.40 -4.34 3.50
CA TRP A 372 18.50 -4.41 2.53
C TRP A 372 18.45 -3.27 1.51
N ILE A 373 17.27 -2.97 0.95
CA ILE A 373 17.11 -1.83 0.02
C ILE A 373 17.45 -0.50 0.70
N ARG A 374 17.07 -0.32 1.97
CA ARG A 374 17.43 0.90 2.73
C ARG A 374 18.92 1.01 2.97
N ALA A 375 19.58 -0.10 3.29
CA ALA A 375 21.02 -0.11 3.47
C ALA A 375 21.79 0.20 2.17
N LEU A 376 21.20 -0.08 0.99
CA LEU A 376 21.77 0.30 -0.29
C LEU A 376 21.85 1.82 -0.54
N ASP A 377 20.89 2.61 -0.02
CA ASP A 377 20.88 4.07 -0.18
C ASP A 377 22.07 4.74 0.55
N HIS A 378 22.65 4.03 1.53
CA HIS A 378 23.79 4.50 2.33
C HIS A 378 25.14 3.99 1.82
N GLY A 379 25.17 3.21 0.73
CA GLY A 379 26.41 2.70 0.15
C GLY A 379 27.08 1.58 0.96
N GLU A 380 26.40 1.02 1.96
CA GLU A 380 26.98 0.10 2.94
C GLU A 380 26.95 -1.39 2.52
N VAL A 381 26.24 -1.74 1.45
CA VAL A 381 25.95 -3.16 1.15
C VAL A 381 26.84 -3.70 0.01
N GLN A 382 27.82 -4.54 0.40
CA GLN A 382 28.62 -5.38 -0.49
C GLN A 382 28.07 -6.80 -0.66
N ASP A 383 27.23 -7.29 0.27
CA ASP A 383 26.80 -8.69 0.28
C ASP A 383 25.53 -8.96 -0.53
N GLU A 384 25.56 -10.07 -1.27
CA GLU A 384 24.39 -10.65 -1.94
C GLU A 384 23.30 -10.99 -0.91
N MET A 385 22.05 -10.71 -1.29
CA MET A 385 20.90 -10.93 -0.42
C MET A 385 20.66 -12.43 -0.20
N ASP A 386 20.89 -12.92 1.03
CA ASP A 386 20.59 -14.30 1.45
C ASP A 386 19.08 -14.51 1.64
N ILE A 387 18.37 -14.67 0.52
CA ILE A 387 16.98 -15.12 0.45
C ILE A 387 16.94 -16.38 -0.41
N ASP A 388 16.26 -17.41 0.10
CA ASP A 388 16.02 -18.66 -0.62
C ASP A 388 15.42 -18.38 -2.02
N SER A 389 16.26 -18.61 -3.04
CA SER A 389 16.00 -18.30 -4.45
C SER A 389 14.91 -19.17 -5.09
N SER A 390 14.37 -20.14 -4.35
CA SER A 390 13.32 -21.06 -4.83
C SER A 390 11.90 -20.51 -4.69
N THR A 391 11.72 -19.35 -4.06
CA THR A 391 10.40 -18.72 -3.85
C THR A 391 10.19 -17.52 -4.77
N GLU A 392 8.93 -17.12 -5.01
CA GLU A 392 8.60 -15.93 -5.81
C GLU A 392 9.22 -14.65 -5.23
N ILE A 393 9.47 -14.62 -3.92
CA ILE A 393 10.16 -13.52 -3.24
C ILE A 393 11.66 -13.52 -3.59
N GLY A 394 12.27 -14.70 -3.70
CA GLY A 394 13.66 -14.87 -4.14
C GLY A 394 13.88 -14.39 -5.58
N GLU A 395 12.93 -14.66 -6.49
CA GLU A 395 13.00 -14.16 -7.87
C GLU A 395 12.98 -12.61 -7.93
N ILE A 396 12.09 -11.99 -7.13
CA ILE A 396 12.03 -10.52 -7.03
C ILE A 396 13.35 -9.97 -6.48
N ALA A 397 13.90 -10.58 -5.42
CA ALA A 397 15.18 -10.20 -4.84
C ALA A 397 16.32 -10.26 -5.87
N LYS A 398 16.39 -11.34 -6.65
CA LYS A 398 17.38 -11.51 -7.71
C LYS A 398 17.25 -10.44 -8.81
N ALA A 399 16.04 -10.20 -9.29
CA ALA A 399 15.79 -9.17 -10.30
C ALA A 399 16.19 -7.77 -9.80
N PHE A 400 15.93 -7.45 -8.52
CA PHE A 400 16.37 -6.19 -7.92
C PHE A 400 17.89 -6.09 -7.81
N SER A 401 18.57 -7.17 -7.44
CA SER A 401 20.04 -7.21 -7.39
C SER A 401 20.67 -6.96 -8.76
N GLU A 402 20.15 -7.61 -9.81
CA GLU A 402 20.59 -7.43 -11.20
C GLU A 402 20.39 -5.98 -11.68
N ILE A 403 19.22 -5.40 -11.42
CA ILE A 403 18.92 -4.00 -11.79
C ILE A 403 19.88 -3.05 -11.07
N THR A 404 20.14 -3.29 -9.78
CA THR A 404 20.99 -2.39 -9.00
C THR A 404 22.45 -2.46 -9.45
N THR A 405 22.93 -3.67 -9.75
CA THR A 405 24.29 -3.88 -10.29
C THR A 405 24.46 -3.16 -11.62
N LYS A 406 23.53 -3.36 -12.57
CA LYS A 406 23.52 -2.66 -13.86
C LYS A 406 23.41 -1.14 -13.71
N PHE A 407 22.63 -0.67 -12.74
CA PHE A 407 22.51 0.76 -12.47
C PHE A 407 23.83 1.36 -11.97
N ARG A 408 24.53 0.68 -11.04
CA ARG A 408 25.85 1.12 -10.55
C ARG A 408 26.89 1.13 -11.68
N GLU A 409 26.94 0.10 -12.50
CA GLU A 409 27.82 0.04 -13.68
C GLU A 409 27.53 1.20 -14.65
N SER A 410 26.25 1.47 -14.93
CA SER A 410 25.84 2.59 -15.78
C SER A 410 26.21 3.94 -15.19
N GLN A 411 26.04 4.15 -13.88
CA GLN A 411 26.46 5.39 -13.20
C GLN A 411 27.97 5.59 -13.28
N LYS A 412 28.75 4.51 -13.07
CA LYS A 412 30.21 4.56 -13.19
C LYS A 412 30.65 4.94 -14.60
N HIS A 413 30.08 4.31 -15.63
CA HIS A 413 30.39 4.65 -17.02
C HIS A 413 29.99 6.09 -17.38
N LEU A 414 28.86 6.60 -16.88
CA LEU A 414 28.47 7.99 -17.09
C LEU A 414 29.45 8.97 -16.43
N ALA A 415 29.89 8.67 -15.21
CA ALA A 415 30.87 9.50 -14.51
C ALA A 415 32.23 9.51 -15.22
N GLU A 416 32.71 8.35 -15.69
CA GLU A 416 33.94 8.24 -16.50
C GLU A 416 33.83 9.04 -17.80
N GLN A 417 32.68 8.97 -18.50
CA GLN A 417 32.44 9.75 -19.71
C GLN A 417 32.40 11.26 -19.44
N GLU A 418 31.74 11.69 -18.37
CA GLU A 418 31.69 13.11 -17.99
C GLU A 418 33.09 13.63 -17.65
N GLN A 419 33.92 12.82 -17.01
CA GLN A 419 35.30 13.17 -16.70
C GLN A 419 36.15 13.31 -17.97
N LEU A 420 36.07 12.34 -18.89
CA LEU A 420 36.78 12.42 -20.17
C LEU A 420 36.34 13.63 -21.01
N GLN A 421 35.04 13.95 -21.00
CA GLN A 421 34.54 15.16 -21.67
C GLN A 421 35.11 16.44 -21.06
N LYS A 422 35.20 16.53 -19.73
CA LYS A 422 35.83 17.69 -19.06
C LYS A 422 37.30 17.81 -19.41
N GLU A 423 38.04 16.71 -19.42
CA GLU A 423 39.45 16.71 -19.82
C GLU A 423 39.63 17.18 -21.28
N MET A 424 38.75 16.75 -22.19
CA MET A 424 38.75 17.20 -23.58
C MET A 424 38.42 18.69 -23.71
N GLN A 425 37.43 19.18 -22.97
CA GLN A 425 37.04 20.59 -22.98
C GLN A 425 38.20 21.49 -22.50
N VAL A 426 38.91 21.08 -21.45
CA VAL A 426 40.09 21.81 -20.97
C VAL A 426 41.20 21.85 -22.03
N ALA A 427 41.44 20.73 -22.73
CA ALA A 427 42.43 20.70 -23.81
C ALA A 427 42.06 21.64 -24.97
N GLN A 428 40.77 21.71 -25.32
CA GLN A 428 40.26 22.65 -26.33
C GLN A 428 40.48 24.11 -25.93
N GLU A 429 40.16 24.47 -24.68
CA GLU A 429 40.37 25.82 -24.14
C GLU A 429 41.85 26.22 -24.20
N ILE A 430 42.76 25.34 -23.76
CA ILE A 430 44.20 25.59 -23.83
C ILE A 430 44.64 25.83 -25.28
N GLN A 431 44.22 24.98 -26.22
CA GLN A 431 44.59 25.12 -27.62
C GLN A 431 44.13 26.46 -28.23
N GLN A 432 42.90 26.89 -27.93
CA GLN A 432 42.38 28.17 -28.42
C GLN A 432 43.19 29.36 -27.91
N THR A 433 43.67 29.32 -26.66
CA THR A 433 44.55 30.38 -26.13
C THR A 433 45.94 30.45 -26.79
N LEU A 434 46.35 29.38 -27.49
CA LEU A 434 47.63 29.36 -28.21
C LEU A 434 47.56 30.01 -29.59
N LEU A 435 46.36 30.23 -30.14
CA LEU A 435 46.19 30.93 -31.41
C LEU A 435 46.34 32.46 -31.21
N PRO A 436 46.89 33.19 -32.19
CA PRO A 436 47.00 34.64 -32.10
C PRO A 436 45.64 35.31 -31.95
N THR A 437 45.49 36.15 -30.93
CA THR A 437 44.32 37.03 -30.75
C THR A 437 44.57 38.45 -31.25
N GLU A 438 45.84 38.84 -31.41
CA GLU A 438 46.25 40.14 -31.92
C GLU A 438 46.90 39.97 -33.30
N PHE A 439 46.51 40.83 -34.24
CA PHE A 439 47.04 40.83 -35.60
C PHE A 439 48.11 41.92 -35.73
N PRO A 440 49.21 41.65 -36.45
CA PRO A 440 50.23 42.66 -36.67
C PRO A 440 49.70 43.79 -37.58
N GLU A 441 50.03 45.03 -37.24
CA GLU A 441 49.77 46.19 -38.11
C GLU A 441 50.89 46.30 -39.15
N ILE A 442 50.59 45.93 -40.39
CA ILE A 442 51.54 46.00 -41.51
C ILE A 442 51.04 47.04 -42.50
N GLU A 443 51.87 48.04 -42.82
CA GLU A 443 51.50 49.11 -43.75
C GLU A 443 51.07 48.54 -45.11
N GLY A 444 49.85 48.87 -45.55
CA GLY A 444 49.28 48.41 -46.82
C GLY A 444 48.56 47.06 -46.77
N TYR A 445 48.45 46.40 -45.60
CA TYR A 445 47.77 45.12 -45.45
C TYR A 445 46.68 45.17 -44.37
N GLU A 446 45.56 44.50 -44.64
CA GLU A 446 44.51 44.21 -43.65
C GLU A 446 44.46 42.69 -43.44
N ILE A 447 44.62 42.23 -42.19
CA ILE A 447 44.75 40.81 -41.85
C ILE A 447 43.59 40.39 -40.94
N ALA A 448 42.97 39.26 -41.25
CA ALA A 448 41.94 38.63 -40.43
C ALA A 448 42.08 37.10 -40.49
N SER A 449 41.58 36.41 -39.47
CA SER A 449 41.53 34.95 -39.40
C SER A 449 40.20 34.43 -38.88
N TYR A 450 39.80 33.23 -39.30
CA TYR A 450 38.69 32.47 -38.73
C TYR A 450 39.17 31.05 -38.44
N TYR A 451 38.88 30.54 -37.25
CA TYR A 451 39.25 29.21 -36.82
C TYR A 451 38.05 28.48 -36.24
N GLU A 452 37.70 27.33 -36.82
CA GLU A 452 36.65 26.45 -36.33
C GLU A 452 37.11 25.00 -36.49
N ALA A 453 37.31 24.31 -35.37
CA ALA A 453 37.74 22.92 -35.39
C ALA A 453 36.60 21.99 -35.82
N ALA A 454 36.88 21.02 -36.71
CA ALA A 454 35.90 20.02 -37.15
C ALA A 454 35.55 18.97 -36.06
N LYS A 455 36.30 18.91 -34.96
CA LYS A 455 36.12 18.03 -33.80
C LYS A 455 36.43 18.80 -32.51
N GLU A 456 36.29 18.14 -31.36
CA GLU A 456 36.50 18.71 -30.02
C GLU A 456 37.88 19.37 -29.83
N VAL A 457 38.95 18.87 -30.45
CA VAL A 457 40.30 19.50 -30.46
C VAL A 457 40.90 19.42 -31.87
N GLY A 458 41.33 20.56 -32.41
CA GLY A 458 41.92 20.68 -33.75
C GLY A 458 43.45 20.51 -33.76
N GLY A 459 44.01 20.15 -34.91
CA GLY A 459 45.47 20.13 -35.14
C GLY A 459 45.97 21.39 -35.86
N ASP A 460 45.07 22.10 -36.53
CA ASP A 460 45.41 23.25 -37.35
C ASP A 460 45.94 24.41 -36.49
N TYR A 461 46.98 25.07 -36.99
CA TYR A 461 47.73 26.12 -36.32
C TYR A 461 48.02 27.25 -37.30
N PHE A 462 47.90 28.49 -36.84
CA PHE A 462 48.43 29.65 -37.54
C PHE A 462 49.11 30.59 -36.56
N ASP A 463 50.11 31.34 -37.02
CA ASP A 463 50.81 32.33 -36.20
C ASP A 463 51.45 33.44 -37.04
N PHE A 464 51.71 34.57 -36.39
CA PHE A 464 52.48 35.68 -36.93
C PHE A 464 53.79 35.78 -36.16
N VAL A 465 54.91 35.63 -36.86
CA VAL A 465 56.24 35.56 -36.25
C VAL A 465 57.09 36.70 -36.80
N GLU A 466 57.52 37.60 -35.93
CA GLU A 466 58.44 38.68 -36.29
C GLU A 466 59.84 38.08 -36.60
N VAL A 467 60.25 38.15 -37.87
CA VAL A 467 61.56 37.64 -38.33
C VAL A 467 62.64 38.70 -38.08
N ASP A 468 62.36 39.94 -38.47
CA ASP A 468 63.11 41.15 -38.14
C ASP A 468 62.19 42.39 -38.23
N LYS A 469 62.77 43.58 -38.08
CA LYS A 469 62.02 44.86 -38.05
C LYS A 469 61.14 45.12 -39.29
N ASP A 470 61.52 44.57 -40.44
CA ASP A 470 60.86 44.85 -41.72
C ASP A 470 60.25 43.59 -42.35
N THR A 471 60.27 42.45 -41.63
CA THR A 471 59.88 41.13 -42.17
C THR A 471 58.97 40.39 -41.19
N MET A 472 57.73 40.15 -41.58
CA MET A 472 56.77 39.32 -40.85
C MET A 472 56.65 37.94 -41.50
N GLY A 473 56.83 36.88 -40.72
CA GLY A 473 56.52 35.51 -41.09
C GLY A 473 55.06 35.19 -40.80
N ILE A 474 54.37 34.55 -41.74
CA ILE A 474 53.02 34.01 -41.56
C ILE A 474 53.13 32.49 -41.60
N VAL A 475 52.65 31.84 -40.55
CA VAL A 475 52.61 30.39 -40.45
C VAL A 475 51.17 29.92 -40.57
N VAL A 476 50.95 28.89 -41.40
CA VAL A 476 49.74 28.07 -41.39
C VAL A 476 50.19 26.62 -41.49
N ALA A 477 49.76 25.78 -40.56
CA ALA A 477 50.14 24.38 -40.49
C ALA A 477 48.95 23.51 -40.10
N ASP A 478 48.85 22.34 -40.73
CA ASP A 478 48.03 21.22 -40.26
C ASP A 478 48.94 20.33 -39.42
N VAL A 479 48.84 20.42 -38.09
CA VAL A 479 49.62 19.55 -37.22
C VAL A 479 48.95 18.18 -37.20
N SER A 480 49.61 17.21 -37.81
CA SER A 480 49.16 15.82 -37.86
C SER A 480 48.98 15.25 -36.44
N GLY A 481 47.72 15.20 -36.00
CA GLY A 481 47.34 14.73 -34.67
C GLY A 481 45.91 15.16 -34.32
N LYS A 482 45.18 14.35 -33.54
CA LYS A 482 43.82 14.69 -33.07
C LYS A 482 43.77 14.51 -31.56
N GLY A 483 43.03 15.37 -30.87
CA GLY A 483 42.95 15.32 -29.41
C GLY A 483 44.19 15.89 -28.71
N VAL A 484 44.30 15.64 -27.40
CA VAL A 484 45.33 16.20 -26.51
C VAL A 484 46.78 16.02 -26.97
N PRO A 485 47.21 14.87 -27.53
CA PRO A 485 48.59 14.72 -28.00
C PRO A 485 48.95 15.66 -29.16
N GLY A 486 48.00 15.95 -30.06
CA GLY A 486 48.22 16.87 -31.18
C GLY A 486 48.44 18.32 -30.71
N SER A 487 47.71 18.75 -29.68
CA SER A 487 47.89 20.10 -29.11
C SER A 487 49.25 20.29 -28.43
N LEU A 488 49.83 19.24 -27.86
CA LEU A 488 51.17 19.30 -27.28
C LEU A 488 52.23 19.48 -28.38
N VAL A 489 52.12 18.73 -29.47
CA VAL A 489 53.00 18.86 -30.64
C VAL A 489 52.89 20.25 -31.27
N MET A 490 51.67 20.77 -31.41
CA MET A 490 51.42 22.14 -31.89
C MET A 490 52.11 23.21 -31.02
N THR A 491 52.09 23.05 -29.70
CA THR A 491 52.78 23.96 -28.76
C THR A 491 54.30 23.93 -28.93
N MET A 492 54.88 22.74 -29.13
CA MET A 492 56.31 22.57 -29.38
C MET A 492 56.71 23.21 -30.72
N ILE A 493 55.96 22.91 -31.79
CA ILE A 493 56.19 23.47 -33.12
C ILE A 493 56.10 25.00 -33.10
N ARG A 494 55.10 25.57 -32.41
CA ARG A 494 54.97 27.02 -32.22
C ARG A 494 56.21 27.63 -31.56
N THR A 495 56.69 27.01 -30.50
CA THR A 495 57.87 27.48 -29.76
C THR A 495 59.13 27.41 -30.61
N ALA A 496 59.33 26.30 -31.32
CA ALA A 496 60.44 26.11 -32.25
C ALA A 496 60.41 27.16 -33.38
N LEU A 497 59.26 27.33 -34.04
CA LEU A 497 59.08 28.32 -35.12
C LEU A 497 59.40 29.75 -34.66
N ARG A 498 58.87 30.18 -33.50
CA ARG A 498 59.14 31.52 -32.96
C ARG A 498 60.61 31.73 -32.60
N THR A 499 61.33 30.66 -32.29
CA THR A 499 62.74 30.71 -31.91
C THR A 499 63.64 30.72 -33.15
N GLU A 500 63.42 29.78 -34.07
CA GLU A 500 64.26 29.58 -35.26
C GLU A 500 64.03 30.61 -36.38
N ALA A 501 62.85 31.25 -36.42
CA ALA A 501 62.55 32.26 -37.43
C ALA A 501 63.28 33.59 -37.20
N ARG A 502 63.83 33.85 -36.00
CA ARG A 502 64.47 35.14 -35.69
C ARG A 502 65.72 35.37 -36.54
N GLY A 503 65.69 36.41 -37.36
CA GLY A 503 66.80 36.80 -38.24
C GLY A 503 67.01 35.91 -39.47
N VAL A 504 66.13 34.95 -39.73
CA VAL A 504 66.23 34.03 -40.87
C VAL A 504 65.05 34.27 -41.81
N LYS A 505 65.33 34.82 -43.01
CA LYS A 505 64.29 35.19 -43.99
C LYS A 505 63.85 34.04 -44.90
N ASP A 506 64.70 33.03 -45.06
CA ASP A 506 64.38 31.87 -45.89
C ASP A 506 63.52 30.89 -45.10
N ALA A 507 62.26 30.75 -45.49
CA ALA A 507 61.32 29.83 -44.86
C ALA A 507 61.78 28.37 -44.94
N ALA A 508 62.48 27.97 -46.00
CA ALA A 508 63.01 26.61 -46.12
C ALA A 508 64.07 26.33 -45.05
N GLU A 509 64.93 27.30 -44.77
CA GLU A 509 65.94 27.20 -43.71
C GLU A 509 65.30 27.17 -42.31
N VAL A 510 64.29 28.03 -42.05
CA VAL A 510 63.55 28.00 -40.78
C VAL A 510 62.90 26.65 -40.54
N LEU A 511 62.23 26.08 -41.56
CA LEU A 511 61.58 24.78 -41.43
C LEU A 511 62.58 23.64 -41.22
N ALA A 512 63.77 23.69 -41.83
CA ALA A 512 64.82 22.72 -41.59
C ALA A 512 65.30 22.76 -40.12
N ARG A 513 65.53 23.96 -39.58
CA ARG A 513 65.92 24.14 -38.17
C ARG A 513 64.83 23.68 -37.20
N VAL A 514 63.57 24.00 -37.49
CA VAL A 514 62.42 23.52 -36.71
C VAL A 514 62.31 22.01 -36.75
N ASN A 515 62.54 21.39 -37.90
CA ASN A 515 62.55 19.93 -38.02
C ASN A 515 63.64 19.31 -37.15
N ASP A 516 64.87 19.85 -37.19
CA ASP A 516 65.97 19.35 -36.35
C ASP A 516 65.65 19.50 -34.86
N PHE A 517 65.09 20.64 -34.46
CA PHE A 517 64.62 20.88 -33.08
C PHE A 517 63.57 19.86 -32.64
N VAL A 518 62.55 19.63 -33.48
CA VAL A 518 61.42 18.75 -33.13
C VAL A 518 61.84 17.27 -33.13
N VAL A 519 62.70 16.84 -34.04
CA VAL A 519 63.20 15.45 -34.10
C VAL A 519 64.07 15.11 -32.89
N ASP A 520 64.85 16.07 -32.38
CA ASP A 520 65.68 15.84 -31.19
C ASP A 520 64.85 15.73 -29.90
N ASP A 521 63.71 16.43 -29.82
CA ASP A 521 62.85 16.50 -28.63
C ASP A 521 61.72 15.44 -28.63
N MET A 522 61.24 15.02 -29.81
CA MET A 522 60.24 13.94 -29.96
C MET A 522 60.91 12.56 -30.06
N LYS A 523 61.04 11.86 -28.93
CA LYS A 523 61.48 10.44 -28.87
C LYS A 523 60.34 9.45 -28.64
#